data_AF-A0A6F9A341-F1
#
_entry.id   AF-A0A6F9A341-F1
#
_cell.length_a   1.000
_cell.length_b   1.000
_cell.length_c   1.000
_cell.angle_alpha   90.00
_cell.angle_beta   90.00
_cell.angle_gamma   90.00
#
_symmetry.space_group_name_H-M   'P 1'
#
loop_
_entity.id
_entity.type
_entity.pdbx_description
1 polymer ?
#
loop_
_entity_poly.entity_id
_entity_poly.type
_entity_poly.pdbx_seq_one_letter_code
_entity_poly.pdbx_strand_id
1 'polypeptide(L)'
;MGWNLLGPLVQILLKKEEKNLPHCLAILTHLLEVCSPKELLVGLLEQVEEAHPDSIAETVILLLQPLQKVLLRLGGRKASSVGMALSTLLGQVARLPVPQTKEQEEDDVFSLCRCCSALLVFVRPFVEEAKQSGTPTPKEDELRTELLKLNFATEILLLCHGLLRRREVPGFLEEEVCYPKESLASLAYLLFVQHIAMDTFPTVFSSVFVLQCNMEYINLFLSRTEESRLQKGLDLYEKSLVRLEDNSLPVQLMELKSFFSVPQRTKALKVLQLSINKFDTEAKYKFFQCMLKTSHHAGVEGYIIKNIKNQIDFALKPEKGNEWFMGVHLLPLLHQVLCLPQGPETDLLQNLDRVMESLNLLRYLLIRDKEWKNQTGIWTELYKIEERFMKPLRMGLNMSKAHYEAELQNTKDNSKKTNAKESQTQESVCSLTVGNEKMPNMTPEMQLQVLHSALHTFDMIESVLARIEEIIEVKEKP
;
A
#
# COMPACT_ATOMS: atom_id res chain seq x y z
N MET A 1 -1.94 52.33 -12.48
CA MET A 1 -0.58 52.89 -12.35
C MET A 1 0.10 52.50 -11.04
N GLY A 2 -0.54 52.69 -9.86
CA GLY A 2 0.09 52.37 -8.57
C GLY A 2 0.39 50.88 -8.31
N TRP A 3 -0.41 49.97 -8.88
CA TRP A 3 -0.24 48.52 -8.67
C TRP A 3 1.07 47.96 -9.28
N ASN A 4 1.69 48.65 -10.25
CA ASN A 4 2.98 48.27 -10.83
C ASN A 4 4.12 48.28 -9.79
N LEU A 5 3.91 48.94 -8.64
CA LEU A 5 4.87 48.96 -7.53
C LEU A 5 4.83 47.68 -6.69
N LEU A 6 3.84 46.80 -6.87
CA LEU A 6 3.67 45.58 -6.08
C LEU A 6 4.89 44.67 -6.18
N GLY A 7 5.34 44.31 -7.39
CA GLY A 7 6.46 43.38 -7.57
C GLY A 7 7.74 43.82 -6.85
N PRO A 8 8.27 45.02 -7.14
CA PRO A 8 9.45 45.53 -6.43
C PRO A 8 9.25 45.61 -4.91
N LEU A 9 8.05 45.98 -4.44
CA LEU A 9 7.74 46.09 -3.02
C LEU A 9 7.73 44.73 -2.33
N VAL A 10 7.15 43.69 -2.95
CA VAL A 10 7.14 42.32 -2.44
C VAL A 10 8.56 41.79 -2.33
N GLN A 11 9.41 42.03 -3.34
CA GLN A 11 10.81 41.62 -3.30
C GLN A 11 11.59 42.28 -2.14
N ILE A 12 11.33 43.55 -1.85
CA ILE A 12 11.94 44.23 -0.69
C ILE A 12 11.42 43.66 0.63
N LEU A 13 10.11 43.41 0.73
CA LEU A 13 9.50 42.83 1.93
C LEU A 13 10.01 41.41 2.23
N LEU A 14 10.29 40.61 1.20
CA LEU A 14 10.86 39.27 1.33
C LEU A 14 12.29 39.29 1.87
N LYS A 15 13.08 40.32 1.54
CA LYS A 15 14.45 40.50 2.06
C LYS A 15 14.50 40.86 3.55
N LYS A 16 13.36 41.26 4.15
CA LYS A 16 13.21 41.58 5.57
C LYS A 16 14.25 42.60 6.10
N GLU A 17 14.63 43.59 5.29
CA GLU A 17 15.55 44.64 5.74
C GLU A 17 14.88 45.54 6.80
N GLU A 18 15.29 45.41 8.07
CA GLU A 18 14.63 46.00 9.23
C GLU A 18 14.40 47.52 9.14
N LYS A 19 15.32 48.26 8.52
CA LYS A 19 15.27 49.74 8.46
C LYS A 19 14.12 50.28 7.61
N ASN A 20 13.73 49.55 6.56
CA ASN A 20 12.74 50.02 5.57
C ASN A 20 11.40 49.28 5.68
N LEU A 21 11.36 48.15 6.38
CA LEU A 21 10.19 47.29 6.54
C LEU A 21 8.88 48.02 6.92
N PRO A 22 8.83 48.91 7.94
CA PRO A 22 7.58 49.58 8.31
C PRO A 22 7.07 50.53 7.21
N HIS A 23 7.97 51.20 6.50
CA HIS A 23 7.61 52.08 5.39
C HIS A 23 7.09 51.27 4.20
N CYS A 24 7.73 50.15 3.86
CA CYS A 24 7.27 49.26 2.81
C CYS A 24 5.89 48.65 3.11
N LEU A 25 5.63 48.25 4.35
CA LEU A 25 4.31 47.75 4.78
C LEU A 25 3.23 48.85 4.72
N ALA A 26 3.58 50.09 5.10
CA ALA A 26 2.68 51.23 4.98
C ALA A 26 2.32 51.54 3.52
N ILE A 27 3.31 51.50 2.62
CA ILE A 27 3.09 51.65 1.17
C ILE A 27 2.19 50.54 0.66
N LEU A 28 2.46 49.28 1.01
CA LEU A 28 1.64 48.15 0.59
C LEU A 28 0.19 48.33 1.06
N THR A 29 0.00 48.69 2.33
CA THR A 29 -1.34 48.92 2.91
C THR A 29 -2.09 50.04 2.17
N HIS A 30 -1.41 51.13 1.86
CA HIS A 30 -1.99 52.24 1.11
C HIS A 30 -2.37 51.83 -0.33
N LEU A 31 -1.51 51.07 -1.02
CA LEU A 31 -1.81 50.52 -2.34
C LEU A 31 -3.05 49.62 -2.31
N LEU A 32 -3.17 48.77 -1.29
CA LEU A 32 -4.32 47.88 -1.10
C LEU A 32 -5.64 48.63 -0.85
N GLU A 33 -5.60 49.91 -0.50
CA GLU A 33 -6.79 50.74 -0.26
C GLU A 33 -7.16 51.56 -1.49
N VAL A 34 -6.17 52.15 -2.16
CA VAL A 34 -6.40 53.12 -3.24
C VAL A 34 -6.53 52.46 -4.62
N CYS A 35 -5.84 51.34 -4.86
CA CYS A 35 -5.85 50.70 -6.18
C CYS A 35 -7.10 49.83 -6.43
N SER A 36 -7.36 49.58 -7.73
CA SER A 36 -8.45 48.72 -8.19
C SER A 36 -8.27 47.28 -7.69
N PRO A 37 -9.27 46.68 -7.01
CA PRO A 37 -9.17 45.31 -6.51
C PRO A 37 -8.87 44.25 -7.58
N LYS A 38 -9.33 44.44 -8.83
CA LYS A 38 -9.07 43.48 -9.91
C LYS A 38 -7.61 43.49 -10.34
N GLU A 39 -7.03 44.68 -10.48
CA GLU A 39 -5.62 44.85 -10.87
C GLU A 39 -4.69 44.36 -9.74
N LEU A 40 -5.03 44.71 -8.50
CA LEU A 40 -4.31 44.24 -7.31
C LEU A 40 -4.34 42.71 -7.20
N LEU A 41 -5.50 42.07 -7.47
CA LEU A 41 -5.60 40.62 -7.42
C LEU A 41 -4.65 39.95 -8.42
N VAL A 42 -4.66 40.41 -9.68
CA VAL A 42 -3.79 39.85 -10.72
C VAL A 42 -2.32 40.04 -10.34
N GLY A 43 -1.92 41.26 -9.97
CA GLY A 43 -0.53 41.54 -9.60
C GLY A 43 -0.06 40.75 -8.36
N LEU A 44 -0.92 40.55 -7.37
CA LEU A 44 -0.57 39.74 -6.19
C LEU A 44 -0.45 38.25 -6.54
N LEU A 45 -1.32 37.72 -7.40
CA LEU A 45 -1.27 36.31 -7.82
C LEU A 45 -0.06 36.03 -8.71
N GLU A 46 0.32 36.96 -9.58
CA GLU A 46 1.55 36.90 -10.36
C GLU A 46 2.77 36.74 -9.44
N GLN A 47 2.85 37.52 -8.34
CA GLN A 47 3.94 37.37 -7.37
C GLN A 47 3.95 36.01 -6.66
N VAL A 48 2.78 35.41 -6.41
CA VAL A 48 2.70 34.05 -5.85
C VAL A 48 3.16 33.03 -6.88
N GLU A 49 2.71 33.15 -8.12
CA GLU A 49 2.99 32.19 -9.19
C GLU A 49 4.47 32.18 -9.59
N GLU A 50 5.10 33.35 -9.66
CA GLU A 50 6.51 33.56 -10.01
C GLU A 50 7.48 33.39 -8.82
N ALA A 51 6.98 32.98 -7.65
CA ALA A 51 7.81 32.81 -6.46
C ALA A 51 8.98 31.84 -6.72
N HIS A 52 10.19 32.26 -6.33
CA HIS A 52 11.37 31.40 -6.41
C HIS A 52 11.21 30.19 -5.49
N PRO A 53 11.64 28.97 -5.89
CA PRO A 53 11.47 27.73 -5.09
C PRO A 53 11.87 27.87 -3.61
N ASP A 54 12.97 28.55 -3.33
CA ASP A 54 13.50 28.74 -1.96
C ASP A 54 12.72 29.78 -1.12
N SER A 55 11.76 30.48 -1.72
CA SER A 55 10.99 31.58 -1.09
C SER A 55 9.48 31.41 -1.22
N ILE A 56 9.02 30.23 -1.66
CA ILE A 56 7.60 29.94 -1.86
C ILE A 56 6.83 30.19 -0.56
N ALA A 57 7.32 29.65 0.55
CA ALA A 57 6.63 29.74 1.83
C ALA A 57 6.52 31.20 2.33
N GLU A 58 7.62 31.95 2.28
CA GLU A 58 7.66 33.36 2.68
C GLU A 58 6.74 34.23 1.81
N THR A 59 6.74 33.98 0.50
CA THR A 59 5.90 34.72 -0.46
C THR A 59 4.43 34.44 -0.22
N VAL A 60 4.05 33.17 -0.07
CA VAL A 60 2.67 32.79 0.25
C VAL A 60 2.25 33.44 1.56
N ILE A 61 3.00 33.25 2.64
CA ILE A 61 2.66 33.80 3.97
C ILE A 61 2.52 35.33 3.95
N LEU A 62 3.43 36.03 3.26
CA LEU A 62 3.41 37.48 3.12
C LEU A 62 2.15 37.98 2.39
N LEU A 63 1.73 37.27 1.34
CA LEU A 63 0.68 37.74 0.42
C LEU A 63 -0.73 37.27 0.77
N LEU A 64 -0.90 36.31 1.67
CA LEU A 64 -2.23 35.83 2.09
C LEU A 64 -3.13 36.95 2.63
N GLN A 65 -2.62 37.79 3.55
CA GLN A 65 -3.39 38.90 4.12
C GLN A 65 -3.75 39.98 3.07
N PRO A 66 -2.80 40.47 2.24
CA PRO A 66 -3.10 41.32 1.10
C PRO A 66 -4.16 40.75 0.16
N LEU A 67 -4.03 39.48 -0.24
CA LEU A 67 -4.99 38.79 -1.12
C LEU A 67 -6.37 38.72 -0.47
N GLN A 68 -6.46 38.41 0.83
CA GLN A 68 -7.73 38.32 1.55
C GLN A 68 -8.43 39.68 1.56
N LYS A 69 -7.71 40.77 1.88
CA LYS A 69 -8.24 42.14 1.89
C LYS A 69 -8.77 42.55 0.51
N VAL A 70 -8.05 42.21 -0.56
CA VAL A 70 -8.47 42.49 -1.95
C VAL A 70 -9.72 41.69 -2.33
N LEU A 71 -9.74 40.40 -2.04
CA LEU A 71 -10.87 39.51 -2.36
C LEU A 71 -12.15 39.92 -1.63
N LEU A 72 -12.05 40.34 -0.37
CA LEU A 72 -13.19 40.85 0.39
C LEU A 72 -13.77 42.16 -0.19
N ARG A 73 -12.95 42.98 -0.87
CA ARG A 73 -13.38 44.21 -1.55
C ARG A 73 -14.11 43.96 -2.88
N LEU A 74 -14.02 42.76 -3.47
CA LEU A 74 -14.61 42.46 -4.79
C LEU A 74 -16.16 42.29 -4.77
N GLY A 75 -16.79 42.29 -3.59
CA GLY A 75 -18.24 42.18 -3.45
C GLY A 75 -18.82 40.87 -3.99
N GLY A 76 -20.07 40.87 -4.43
CA GLY A 76 -20.84 39.65 -4.76
C GLY A 76 -20.47 38.88 -6.03
N ARG A 77 -19.37 39.23 -6.73
CA ARG A 77 -18.85 38.49 -7.91
C ARG A 77 -17.44 37.92 -7.67
N LYS A 78 -17.10 37.67 -6.41
CA LYS A 78 -15.74 37.23 -6.01
C LYS A 78 -15.50 35.73 -6.06
N ALA A 79 -16.51 34.89 -6.26
CA ALA A 79 -16.38 33.42 -6.20
C ALA A 79 -15.26 32.91 -7.10
N SER A 80 -15.28 33.26 -8.39
CA SER A 80 -14.23 32.88 -9.34
C SER A 80 -12.85 33.44 -8.98
N SER A 81 -12.78 34.66 -8.44
CA SER A 81 -11.55 35.27 -7.96
C SER A 81 -10.97 34.54 -6.74
N VAL A 82 -11.83 34.08 -5.84
CA VAL A 82 -11.45 33.25 -4.69
C VAL A 82 -10.94 31.89 -5.18
N GLY A 83 -11.67 31.22 -6.09
CA GLY A 83 -11.26 29.95 -6.69
C GLY A 83 -9.90 30.04 -7.39
N MET A 84 -9.69 31.08 -8.19
CA MET A 84 -8.40 31.35 -8.85
C MET A 84 -7.27 31.57 -7.83
N ALA A 85 -7.50 32.42 -6.82
CA ALA A 85 -6.49 32.67 -5.80
C ALA A 85 -6.12 31.39 -5.04
N LEU A 86 -7.11 30.57 -4.68
CA LEU A 86 -6.90 29.30 -4.01
C LEU A 86 -6.13 28.30 -4.88
N SER A 87 -6.48 28.18 -6.16
CA SER A 87 -5.77 27.31 -7.10
C SER A 87 -4.30 27.69 -7.20
N THR A 88 -3.98 28.98 -7.37
CA THR A 88 -2.60 29.49 -7.45
C THR A 88 -1.84 29.25 -6.14
N LEU A 89 -2.43 29.59 -5.00
CA LEU A 89 -1.80 29.42 -3.68
C LEU A 89 -1.51 27.94 -3.39
N LEU A 90 -2.47 27.05 -3.61
CA LEU A 90 -2.29 25.61 -3.37
C LEU A 90 -1.32 25.00 -4.37
N GLY A 91 -1.33 25.44 -5.63
CA GLY A 91 -0.37 25.01 -6.64
C GLY A 91 1.08 25.27 -6.22
N GLN A 92 1.36 26.41 -5.57
CA GLN A 92 2.69 26.70 -5.05
C GLN A 92 3.01 25.93 -3.77
N VAL A 93 2.07 25.88 -2.82
CA VAL A 93 2.26 25.15 -1.55
C VAL A 93 2.48 23.65 -1.79
N ALA A 94 1.83 23.06 -2.81
CA ALA A 94 2.02 21.66 -3.19
C ALA A 94 3.44 21.33 -3.71
N ARG A 95 4.25 22.34 -4.05
CA ARG A 95 5.65 22.16 -4.47
C ARG A 95 6.60 22.05 -3.27
N LEU A 96 6.15 22.41 -2.07
CA LEU A 96 6.96 22.30 -0.85
C LEU A 96 7.10 20.83 -0.44
N PRO A 97 8.26 20.40 0.09
CA PRO A 97 8.44 19.05 0.59
C PRO A 97 7.48 18.72 1.74
N VAL A 98 6.86 17.54 1.68
CA VAL A 98 5.97 17.05 2.74
C VAL A 98 6.79 16.35 3.83
N PRO A 99 6.65 16.75 5.11
CA PRO A 99 7.28 16.05 6.24
C PRO A 99 6.87 14.58 6.31
N GLN A 100 7.84 13.70 6.57
CA GLN A 100 7.63 12.25 6.69
C GLN A 100 7.69 11.75 8.14
N THR A 101 8.27 12.55 9.04
CA THR A 101 8.37 12.24 10.47
C THR A 101 7.78 13.36 11.32
N LYS A 102 7.43 13.05 12.57
CA LYS A 102 6.95 14.05 13.53
C LYS A 102 8.00 15.13 13.80
N GLU A 103 9.27 14.75 13.87
CA GLU A 103 10.38 15.70 14.05
C GLU A 103 10.45 16.68 12.87
N GLN A 104 10.31 16.20 11.62
CA GLN A 104 10.27 17.08 10.45
C GLN A 104 9.03 17.98 10.42
N GLU A 105 7.89 17.49 10.94
CA GLU A 105 6.66 18.27 11.06
C GLU A 105 6.79 19.37 12.11
N GLU A 106 7.47 19.08 13.23
CA GLU A 106 7.75 20.04 14.31
C GLU A 106 8.80 21.08 13.90
N ASP A 107 9.87 20.67 13.22
CA ASP A 107 10.92 21.56 12.74
C ASP A 107 10.42 22.48 11.61
N ASP A 108 9.47 21.99 10.79
CA ASP A 108 8.83 22.69 9.67
C ASP A 108 9.82 23.52 8.83
N VAL A 109 10.96 22.92 8.48
CA VAL A 109 12.09 23.59 7.81
C VAL A 109 11.65 24.32 6.53
N PHE A 110 10.74 23.69 5.77
CA PHE A 110 10.19 24.25 4.52
C PHE A 110 8.92 25.09 4.74
N SER A 111 8.52 25.31 6.00
CA SER A 111 7.36 26.09 6.40
C SER A 111 6.03 25.65 5.77
N LEU A 112 5.90 24.37 5.42
CA LEU A 112 4.68 23.81 4.86
C LEU A 112 3.55 23.87 5.90
N CYS A 113 3.79 23.45 7.14
CA CYS A 113 2.78 23.45 8.20
C CYS A 113 2.31 24.88 8.52
N ARG A 114 3.24 25.84 8.53
CA ARG A 114 2.94 27.27 8.66
C ARG A 114 2.11 27.81 7.50
N CYS A 115 2.46 27.45 6.25
CA CYS A 115 1.66 27.80 5.07
C CYS A 115 0.24 27.25 5.15
N CYS A 116 0.08 25.97 5.51
CA CYS A 116 -1.21 25.33 5.69
C CYS A 116 -2.05 26.06 6.77
N SER A 117 -1.44 26.34 7.92
CA SER A 117 -2.09 27.08 9.01
C SER A 117 -2.53 28.48 8.60
N ALA A 118 -1.68 29.20 7.86
CA ALA A 118 -2.01 30.54 7.36
C ALA A 118 -3.12 30.50 6.29
N LEU A 119 -3.12 29.49 5.41
CA LEU A 119 -4.18 29.26 4.43
C LEU A 119 -5.54 29.01 5.10
N LEU A 120 -5.56 28.29 6.22
CA LEU A 120 -6.78 28.07 6.98
C LEU A 120 -7.36 29.38 7.54
N VAL A 121 -6.51 30.28 8.03
CA VAL A 121 -6.91 31.63 8.47
C VAL A 121 -7.39 32.46 7.28
N PHE A 122 -6.73 32.34 6.12
CA PHE A 122 -7.10 33.01 4.88
C PHE A 122 -8.50 32.60 4.37
N VAL A 123 -8.82 31.30 4.41
CA VAL A 123 -10.09 30.79 3.88
C VAL A 123 -11.29 31.09 4.80
N ARG A 124 -11.05 31.22 6.11
CA ARG A 124 -12.09 31.30 7.14
C ARG A 124 -13.22 32.30 6.85
N PRO A 125 -12.98 33.57 6.45
CA PRO A 125 -14.06 34.52 6.21
C PRO A 125 -14.98 34.09 5.05
N PHE A 126 -14.43 33.48 4.01
CA PHE A 126 -15.21 33.01 2.85
C PHE A 126 -16.08 31.80 3.20
N VAL A 127 -15.58 30.92 4.07
CA VAL A 127 -16.34 29.78 4.59
C VAL A 127 -17.48 30.26 5.49
N GLU A 128 -17.25 31.22 6.38
CA GLU A 128 -18.31 31.78 7.22
C GLU A 128 -19.38 32.52 6.40
N GLU A 129 -18.97 33.27 5.38
CA GLU A 129 -19.90 33.90 4.43
C GLU A 129 -20.79 32.86 3.73
N ALA A 130 -20.21 31.75 3.29
CA ALA A 130 -20.95 30.66 2.64
C ALA A 130 -21.90 29.89 3.60
N LYS A 131 -21.70 29.97 4.92
CA LYS A 131 -22.58 29.34 5.94
C LYS A 131 -23.80 30.17 6.31
N GLN A 132 -23.71 31.50 6.26
CA GLN A 132 -24.71 32.40 6.83
C GLN A 132 -26.00 32.56 5.98
N SER A 133 -26.09 31.96 4.79
CA SER A 133 -27.24 32.16 3.90
C SER A 133 -28.34 31.10 4.08
N GLY A 134 -29.51 31.56 4.53
CA GLY A 134 -30.70 30.73 4.75
C GLY A 134 -31.45 30.31 3.47
N THR A 135 -31.18 30.95 2.32
CA THR A 135 -31.73 30.65 1.00
C THR A 135 -30.61 30.75 -0.05
N PRO A 136 -30.34 29.69 -0.84
CA PRO A 136 -29.24 29.71 -1.81
C PRO A 136 -29.54 30.71 -2.92
N THR A 137 -28.71 31.74 -3.04
CA THR A 137 -28.66 32.53 -4.27
C THR A 137 -27.64 31.89 -5.22
N PRO A 138 -27.80 31.98 -6.56
CA PRO A 138 -26.90 31.33 -7.52
C PRO A 138 -25.42 31.69 -7.31
N LYS A 139 -25.14 32.89 -6.80
CA LYS A 139 -23.78 33.41 -6.53
C LYS A 139 -23.13 32.79 -5.30
N GLU A 140 -23.92 32.38 -4.31
CA GLU A 140 -23.43 31.70 -3.11
C GLU A 140 -23.12 30.23 -3.40
N ASP A 141 -23.89 29.61 -4.30
CA ASP A 141 -23.61 28.27 -4.79
C ASP A 141 -22.31 28.24 -5.62
N GLU A 142 -22.00 29.29 -6.37
CA GLU A 142 -20.68 29.45 -7.01
C GLU A 142 -19.55 29.52 -5.97
N LEU A 143 -19.68 30.32 -4.90
CA LEU A 143 -18.65 30.42 -3.86
C LEU A 143 -18.46 29.08 -3.12
N ARG A 144 -19.54 28.39 -2.78
CA ARG A 144 -19.49 27.04 -2.20
C ARG A 144 -18.78 26.07 -3.12
N THR A 145 -19.08 26.12 -4.41
CA THR A 145 -18.46 25.25 -5.41
C THR A 145 -16.96 25.49 -5.49
N GLU A 146 -16.51 26.75 -5.53
CA GLU A 146 -15.07 27.07 -5.54
C GLU A 146 -14.37 26.69 -4.23
N LEU A 147 -15.03 26.85 -3.08
CA LEU A 147 -14.49 26.40 -1.79
C LEU A 147 -14.46 24.88 -1.66
N LEU A 148 -15.42 24.16 -2.25
CA LEU A 148 -15.41 22.70 -2.29
C LEU A 148 -14.35 22.16 -3.26
N LYS A 149 -13.99 22.93 -4.30
CA LYS A 149 -12.85 22.57 -5.17
C LYS A 149 -11.52 22.55 -4.42
N LEU A 150 -11.38 23.36 -3.37
CA LEU A 150 -10.21 23.38 -2.47
C LEU A 150 -9.99 22.03 -1.76
N ASN A 151 -11.08 21.32 -1.42
CA ASN A 151 -11.02 19.99 -0.81
C ASN A 151 -10.36 18.95 -1.72
N PHE A 152 -10.14 19.25 -3.01
CA PHE A 152 -9.52 18.29 -3.93
C PHE A 152 -8.00 18.41 -4.02
N ALA A 153 -7.44 19.58 -3.70
CA ALA A 153 -6.05 19.91 -4.04
C ALA A 153 -5.04 19.67 -2.91
N THR A 154 -5.46 19.47 -1.66
CA THR A 154 -4.53 19.26 -0.55
C THR A 154 -5.10 18.33 0.52
N GLU A 155 -4.22 17.54 1.16
CA GLU A 155 -4.52 16.71 2.35
C GLU A 155 -4.93 17.55 3.60
N ILE A 156 -5.29 18.84 3.43
CA ILE A 156 -5.59 19.85 4.48
C ILE A 156 -7.12 19.96 4.66
N LEU A 157 -7.81 18.83 4.88
CA LEU A 157 -9.25 18.73 4.67
C LEU A 157 -10.15 18.93 5.92
N LEU A 158 -9.67 19.57 6.98
CA LEU A 158 -10.38 19.49 8.27
C LEU A 158 -11.07 20.74 8.80
N LEU A 159 -11.14 21.82 8.03
CA LEU A 159 -11.79 23.06 8.50
C LEU A 159 -13.06 23.46 7.73
N CYS A 160 -13.43 22.75 6.66
CA CYS A 160 -14.67 23.01 5.91
C CYS A 160 -15.87 22.15 6.35
N HIS A 161 -15.87 21.67 7.60
CA HIS A 161 -16.93 20.82 8.17
C HIS A 161 -18.33 21.46 8.11
N GLY A 162 -18.43 22.78 8.25
CA GLY A 162 -19.74 23.46 8.26
C GLY A 162 -20.37 23.72 6.88
N LEU A 163 -19.71 23.38 5.77
CA LEU A 163 -20.29 23.50 4.41
C LEU A 163 -21.07 22.26 3.98
N LEU A 164 -20.89 21.12 4.68
CA LEU A 164 -21.51 19.83 4.35
C LEU A 164 -22.83 19.57 5.10
N ARG A 165 -23.53 20.62 5.54
CA ARG A 165 -24.91 20.43 6.02
C ARG A 165 -25.80 20.05 4.82
N ARG A 166 -26.16 18.77 4.74
CA ARG A 166 -27.28 18.29 3.92
C ARG A 166 -28.52 19.15 4.23
N ARG A 167 -29.00 19.87 3.22
CA ARG A 167 -30.44 20.14 3.10
C ARG A 167 -30.93 19.23 1.99
N GLU A 168 -31.96 18.45 2.27
CA GLU A 168 -32.69 17.72 1.23
C GLU A 168 -33.28 18.77 0.28
N VAL A 169 -32.71 18.86 -0.93
CA VAL A 169 -33.31 19.59 -2.03
C VAL A 169 -34.11 18.54 -2.81
N PRO A 170 -35.46 18.61 -2.84
CA PRO A 170 -36.26 17.68 -3.60
C PRO A 170 -35.91 17.80 -5.09
N GLY A 171 -35.35 16.73 -5.68
CA GLY A 171 -34.97 16.67 -7.10
C GLY A 171 -33.46 16.76 -7.41
N PHE A 172 -32.58 16.81 -6.40
CA PHE A 172 -31.13 16.77 -6.62
C PHE A 172 -30.67 15.33 -6.85
N LEU A 173 -30.46 14.95 -8.11
CA LEU A 173 -29.87 13.67 -8.48
C LEU A 173 -28.38 13.67 -8.08
N GLU A 174 -27.92 12.60 -7.44
CA GLU A 174 -26.55 12.41 -6.94
C GLU A 174 -25.44 12.43 -8.02
N GLU A 175 -25.76 12.72 -9.28
CA GLU A 175 -24.88 12.57 -10.45
C GLU A 175 -24.05 13.81 -10.83
N GLU A 176 -24.28 15.01 -10.26
CA GLU A 176 -23.64 16.24 -10.80
C GLU A 176 -22.37 16.71 -10.08
N VAL A 177 -21.91 16.05 -9.01
CA VAL A 177 -20.63 16.38 -8.35
C VAL A 177 -19.76 15.14 -8.18
N CYS A 178 -18.99 14.80 -9.23
CA CYS A 178 -17.94 13.79 -9.15
C CYS A 178 -16.77 14.32 -8.31
N TYR A 179 -16.74 13.98 -7.02
CA TYR A 179 -15.58 14.20 -6.16
C TYR A 179 -14.41 13.29 -6.61
N PRO A 180 -13.19 13.83 -6.86
CA PRO A 180 -12.00 13.01 -7.07
C PRO A 180 -11.82 11.91 -6.04
N LYS A 181 -11.56 10.69 -6.53
CA LYS A 181 -11.46 9.49 -5.70
C LYS A 181 -10.30 9.56 -4.72
N GLU A 182 -9.20 10.21 -5.11
CA GLU A 182 -8.03 10.46 -4.26
C GLU A 182 -8.39 11.28 -3.03
N SER A 183 -9.20 12.31 -3.19
CA SER A 183 -9.59 13.19 -2.10
C SER A 183 -10.58 12.50 -1.15
N LEU A 184 -11.50 11.71 -1.71
CA LEU A 184 -12.39 10.86 -0.90
C LEU A 184 -11.62 9.79 -0.13
N ALA A 185 -10.60 9.18 -0.73
CA ALA A 185 -9.74 8.20 -0.07
C ALA A 185 -8.96 8.83 1.09
N SER A 186 -8.41 10.02 0.90
CA SER A 186 -7.75 10.79 1.96
C SER A 186 -8.71 11.18 3.08
N LEU A 187 -9.94 11.60 2.75
CA LEU A 187 -10.97 11.87 3.75
C LEU A 187 -11.36 10.60 4.52
N ALA A 188 -11.52 9.46 3.85
CA ALA A 188 -11.82 8.19 4.49
C ALA A 188 -10.71 7.78 5.47
N TYR A 189 -9.43 8.01 5.12
CA TYR A 189 -8.32 7.80 6.03
C TYR A 189 -8.39 8.71 7.26
N LEU A 190 -8.58 10.02 7.08
CA LEU A 190 -8.67 10.98 8.20
C LEU A 190 -9.85 10.65 9.13
N LEU A 191 -10.98 10.23 8.56
CA LEU A 191 -12.17 9.87 9.30
C LEU A 191 -11.99 8.55 10.06
N PHE A 192 -11.71 7.45 9.36
CA PHE A 192 -11.74 6.11 9.95
C PHE A 192 -10.46 5.70 10.68
N VAL A 193 -9.31 6.27 10.32
CA VAL A 193 -8.00 5.96 10.94
C VAL A 193 -7.60 7.03 11.95
N GLN A 194 -7.66 8.32 11.56
CA GLN A 194 -7.26 9.43 12.44
C GLN A 194 -8.42 9.92 13.35
N HIS A 195 -9.62 9.36 13.18
CA HIS A 195 -10.80 9.64 14.00
C HIS A 195 -11.26 11.10 13.99
N ILE A 196 -10.95 11.83 12.93
CA ILE A 196 -11.26 13.27 12.89
C ILE A 196 -12.69 13.48 12.40
N ALA A 197 -13.46 14.27 13.16
CA ALA A 197 -14.90 14.51 12.96
C ALA A 197 -15.79 13.24 13.02
N MET A 198 -15.30 12.16 13.65
CA MET A 198 -16.04 10.90 13.82
C MET A 198 -17.33 11.05 14.63
N ASP A 199 -17.40 12.04 15.51
CA ASP A 199 -18.58 12.43 16.28
C ASP A 199 -19.75 12.89 15.39
N THR A 200 -19.43 13.38 14.18
CA THR A 200 -20.42 13.85 13.21
C THR A 200 -20.76 12.82 12.14
N PHE A 201 -19.98 11.73 12.07
CA PHE A 201 -20.23 10.66 11.13
C PHE A 201 -21.42 9.81 11.61
N PRO A 202 -22.41 9.50 10.74
CA PRO A 202 -23.53 8.66 11.12
C PRO A 202 -23.07 7.31 11.68
N THR A 203 -23.75 6.83 12.71
CA THR A 203 -23.47 5.50 13.27
C THR A 203 -23.90 4.43 12.27
N VAL A 204 -22.93 3.90 11.52
CA VAL A 204 -23.15 2.77 10.60
C VAL A 204 -22.98 1.46 11.37
N PHE A 205 -24.09 0.72 11.54
CA PHE A 205 -24.10 -0.53 12.31
C PHE A 205 -23.45 -1.70 11.58
N SER A 206 -23.44 -1.70 10.24
CA SER A 206 -22.81 -2.77 9.44
C SER A 206 -21.34 -2.46 9.18
N SER A 207 -20.44 -3.18 9.85
CA SER A 207 -19.00 -3.11 9.60
C SER A 207 -18.62 -3.63 8.21
N VAL A 208 -19.38 -4.57 7.66
CA VAL A 208 -19.22 -5.07 6.28
C VAL A 208 -19.50 -3.97 5.25
N PHE A 209 -20.53 -3.17 5.47
CA PHE A 209 -20.84 -2.04 4.59
C PHE A 209 -19.72 -1.00 4.61
N VAL A 210 -19.19 -0.66 5.79
CA VAL A 210 -18.05 0.27 5.91
C VAL A 210 -16.83 -0.28 5.19
N LEU A 211 -16.53 -1.58 5.30
CA LEU A 211 -15.47 -2.21 4.54
C LEU A 211 -15.70 -2.02 3.03
N GLN A 212 -16.88 -2.40 2.51
CA GLN A 212 -17.19 -2.28 1.08
C GLN A 212 -16.98 -0.87 0.54
N CYS A 213 -17.46 0.15 1.25
CA CYS A 213 -17.23 1.55 0.87
C CYS A 213 -15.74 1.91 0.86
N ASN A 214 -14.98 1.48 1.87
CA ASN A 214 -13.56 1.80 1.97
C ASN A 214 -12.69 1.00 0.98
N MET A 215 -13.17 -0.11 0.44
CA MET A 215 -12.34 -0.98 -0.40
C MET A 215 -11.89 -0.31 -1.70
N GLU A 216 -12.70 0.56 -2.30
CA GLU A 216 -12.26 1.33 -3.47
C GLU A 216 -11.09 2.26 -3.12
N TYR A 217 -11.14 2.91 -1.95
CA TYR A 217 -10.08 3.78 -1.45
C TYR A 217 -8.82 3.01 -1.07
N ILE A 218 -8.98 1.83 -0.47
CA ILE A 218 -7.87 0.93 -0.14
C ILE A 218 -7.17 0.49 -1.43
N ASN A 219 -7.92 0.06 -2.46
CA ASN A 219 -7.38 -0.26 -3.77
C ASN A 219 -6.59 0.91 -4.37
N LEU A 220 -7.15 2.11 -4.30
CA LEU A 220 -6.51 3.32 -4.81
C LEU A 220 -5.17 3.56 -4.11
N PHE A 221 -5.11 3.47 -2.78
CA PHE A 221 -3.86 3.62 -2.04
C PHE A 221 -2.84 2.51 -2.35
N LEU A 222 -3.28 1.24 -2.38
CA LEU A 222 -2.40 0.08 -2.62
C LEU A 222 -1.88 -0.02 -4.06
N SER A 223 -2.53 0.64 -5.02
CA SER A 223 -2.07 0.75 -6.41
C SER A 223 -0.90 1.72 -6.61
N ARG A 224 -0.58 2.55 -5.61
CA ARG A 224 0.48 3.58 -5.69
C ARG A 224 1.81 3.00 -5.24
N THR A 225 2.91 3.59 -5.71
CA THR A 225 4.28 3.16 -5.37
C THR A 225 4.87 3.92 -4.17
N GLU A 226 4.24 5.02 -3.77
CA GLU A 226 4.67 5.86 -2.65
C GLU A 226 4.43 5.15 -1.32
N GLU A 227 5.48 5.03 -0.50
CA GLU A 227 5.43 4.35 0.80
C GLU A 227 4.37 4.94 1.74
N SER A 228 4.24 6.27 1.79
CA SER A 228 3.24 6.96 2.61
C SER A 228 1.81 6.58 2.21
N ARG A 229 1.53 6.46 0.91
CA ARG A 229 0.20 6.06 0.39
C ARG A 229 -0.09 4.58 0.67
N LEU A 230 0.89 3.72 0.46
CA LEU A 230 0.78 2.29 0.79
C LEU A 230 0.46 2.09 2.27
N GLN A 231 1.15 2.80 3.15
CA GLN A 231 0.91 2.76 4.59
C GLN A 231 -0.51 3.22 4.95
N LYS A 232 -0.98 4.34 4.37
CA LYS A 232 -2.37 4.83 4.57
C LYS A 232 -3.40 3.79 4.11
N GLY A 233 -3.15 3.13 2.98
CA GLY A 233 -3.99 2.04 2.48
C GLY A 233 -4.05 0.85 3.45
N LEU A 234 -2.90 0.40 3.96
CA LEU A 234 -2.82 -0.69 4.92
C LEU A 234 -3.48 -0.36 6.26
N ASP A 235 -3.28 0.85 6.77
CA ASP A 235 -3.94 1.34 8.00
C ASP A 235 -5.46 1.36 7.84
N LEU A 236 -5.97 1.95 6.75
CA LEU A 236 -7.40 2.02 6.48
C LEU A 236 -8.00 0.61 6.35
N TYR A 237 -7.26 -0.29 5.73
CA TYR A 237 -7.69 -1.66 5.55
C TYR A 237 -7.72 -2.44 6.87
N GLU A 238 -6.65 -2.35 7.66
CA GLU A 238 -6.57 -2.94 9.00
C GLU A 238 -7.71 -2.43 9.91
N LYS A 239 -7.94 -1.11 9.96
CA LYS A 239 -9.01 -0.52 10.77
C LYS A 239 -10.40 -0.95 10.32
N SER A 240 -10.60 -1.14 9.02
CA SER A 240 -11.87 -1.65 8.48
C SER A 240 -12.08 -3.12 8.85
N LEU A 241 -11.03 -3.94 8.80
CA LEU A 241 -11.10 -5.37 9.12
C LEU A 241 -11.28 -5.65 10.62
N VAL A 242 -10.64 -4.89 11.52
CA VAL A 242 -10.70 -5.12 12.97
C VAL A 242 -12.14 -5.06 13.51
N ARG A 243 -13.03 -4.30 12.85
CA ARG A 243 -14.45 -4.18 13.24
C ARG A 243 -15.33 -5.36 12.82
N LEU A 244 -14.79 -6.32 12.06
CA LEU A 244 -15.53 -7.48 11.57
C LEU A 244 -15.37 -8.66 12.51
N GLU A 245 -16.38 -9.51 12.58
CA GLU A 245 -16.29 -10.81 13.25
C GLU A 245 -15.47 -11.79 12.41
N ASP A 246 -14.78 -12.73 13.06
CA ASP A 246 -14.04 -13.77 12.33
C ASP A 246 -15.00 -14.72 11.60
N ASN A 247 -14.63 -15.15 10.39
CA ASN A 247 -15.45 -16.00 9.52
C ASN A 247 -16.79 -15.41 9.07
N SER A 248 -16.91 -14.08 9.01
CA SER A 248 -18.15 -13.38 8.63
C SER A 248 -18.17 -12.84 7.20
N LEU A 249 -17.01 -12.69 6.54
CA LEU A 249 -16.92 -12.11 5.21
C LEU A 249 -17.21 -13.15 4.13
N PRO A 250 -18.28 -12.96 3.33
CA PRO A 250 -18.69 -13.95 2.35
C PRO A 250 -17.91 -13.81 1.04
N VAL A 251 -17.91 -14.89 0.26
CA VAL A 251 -17.12 -15.05 -0.96
C VAL A 251 -17.38 -13.97 -2.02
N GLN A 252 -18.60 -13.43 -2.11
CA GLN A 252 -18.98 -12.42 -3.09
C GLN A 252 -18.20 -11.10 -2.91
N LEU A 253 -17.68 -10.84 -1.71
CA LEU A 253 -16.92 -9.63 -1.42
C LEU A 253 -15.42 -9.77 -1.70
N MET A 254 -14.95 -10.96 -2.07
CA MET A 254 -13.55 -11.19 -2.41
C MET A 254 -13.15 -10.78 -3.84
N GLU A 255 -14.10 -10.38 -4.68
CA GLU A 255 -13.83 -9.95 -6.07
C GLU A 255 -13.00 -8.65 -6.16
N LEU A 256 -12.66 -8.06 -5.01
CA LEU A 256 -11.90 -6.82 -4.90
C LEU A 256 -10.40 -7.09 -5.10
N LYS A 257 -9.81 -6.45 -6.12
CA LYS A 257 -8.41 -6.66 -6.56
C LYS A 257 -7.35 -6.45 -5.46
N SER A 258 -7.66 -5.71 -4.39
CA SER A 258 -6.75 -5.31 -3.31
C SER A 258 -6.29 -6.46 -2.42
N PHE A 259 -7.05 -7.54 -2.32
CA PHE A 259 -6.65 -8.69 -1.49
C PHE A 259 -5.38 -9.38 -2.02
N PHE A 260 -4.98 -9.09 -3.26
CA PHE A 260 -3.93 -9.80 -4.00
C PHE A 260 -2.63 -9.01 -4.17
N SER A 261 -2.61 -7.70 -3.90
CA SER A 261 -1.45 -6.83 -4.14
C SER A 261 -1.01 -6.15 -2.85
N VAL A 262 0.15 -6.51 -2.30
CA VAL A 262 0.75 -5.69 -1.25
C VAL A 262 2.28 -5.63 -1.35
N PRO A 263 2.86 -4.45 -1.62
CA PRO A 263 4.27 -4.18 -1.42
C PRO A 263 4.49 -3.66 0.00
N GLN A 264 4.94 -4.53 0.93
CA GLN A 264 5.68 -4.23 2.17
C GLN A 264 5.68 -5.46 3.09
N ARG A 265 6.83 -6.12 3.29
CA ARG A 265 6.85 -7.55 3.67
C ARG A 265 6.21 -7.90 5.03
N THR A 266 6.29 -7.08 6.08
CA THR A 266 5.87 -7.50 7.43
C THR A 266 4.46 -7.05 7.80
N LYS A 267 4.11 -5.78 7.58
CA LYS A 267 2.76 -5.26 7.88
C LYS A 267 1.71 -5.82 6.91
N ALA A 268 2.06 -5.93 5.63
CA ALA A 268 1.18 -6.54 4.63
C ALA A 268 0.74 -7.96 5.03
N LEU A 269 1.69 -8.80 5.45
CA LEU A 269 1.39 -10.17 5.84
C LEU A 269 0.47 -10.24 7.06
N LYS A 270 0.61 -9.30 8.01
CA LYS A 270 -0.31 -9.20 9.15
C LYS A 270 -1.72 -8.85 8.70
N VAL A 271 -1.87 -7.85 7.84
CA VAL A 271 -3.18 -7.43 7.31
C VAL A 271 -3.78 -8.53 6.42
N LEU A 272 -2.97 -9.22 5.62
CA LEU A 272 -3.38 -10.39 4.84
C LEU A 272 -3.90 -11.51 5.74
N GLN A 273 -3.19 -11.83 6.82
CA GLN A 273 -3.66 -12.83 7.78
C GLN A 273 -4.96 -12.40 8.45
N LEU A 274 -5.08 -11.12 8.82
CA LEU A 274 -6.31 -10.57 9.36
C LEU A 274 -7.47 -10.75 8.37
N SER A 275 -7.22 -10.47 7.08
CA SER A 275 -8.19 -10.68 6.00
C SER A 275 -8.64 -12.14 5.92
N ILE A 276 -7.69 -13.08 5.90
CA ILE A 276 -7.94 -14.52 5.87
C ILE A 276 -8.79 -14.95 7.08
N ASN A 277 -8.56 -14.38 8.27
CA ASN A 277 -9.32 -14.71 9.47
C ASN A 277 -10.78 -14.21 9.38
N LYS A 278 -11.03 -13.10 8.68
CA LYS A 278 -12.38 -12.55 8.50
C LYS A 278 -13.19 -13.30 7.44
N PHE A 279 -12.55 -13.90 6.45
CA PHE A 279 -13.21 -14.71 5.44
C PHE A 279 -13.95 -15.91 6.04
N ASP A 280 -15.17 -16.13 5.55
CA ASP A 280 -15.87 -17.38 5.78
C ASP A 280 -15.09 -18.56 5.15
N THR A 281 -15.59 -19.75 5.41
CA THR A 281 -14.99 -20.99 4.94
C THR A 281 -14.86 -21.09 3.42
N GLU A 282 -15.90 -20.75 2.67
CA GLU A 282 -15.93 -20.85 1.20
C GLU A 282 -14.99 -19.81 0.59
N ALA A 283 -15.04 -18.59 1.12
CA ALA A 283 -14.17 -17.49 0.78
C ALA A 283 -12.70 -17.89 0.97
N LYS A 284 -12.32 -18.43 2.13
CA LYS A 284 -10.95 -18.93 2.35
C LYS A 284 -10.52 -19.94 1.30
N TYR A 285 -11.37 -20.92 1.01
CA TYR A 285 -11.05 -21.97 0.03
C TYR A 285 -10.78 -21.37 -1.36
N LYS A 286 -11.69 -20.53 -1.86
CA LYS A 286 -11.51 -19.87 -3.17
C LYS A 286 -10.34 -18.90 -3.18
N PHE A 287 -10.10 -18.20 -2.07
CA PHE A 287 -8.96 -17.31 -1.91
C PHE A 287 -7.64 -18.08 -2.04
N PHE A 288 -7.50 -19.21 -1.33
CA PHE A 288 -6.30 -20.03 -1.42
C PHE A 288 -6.09 -20.60 -2.83
N GLN A 289 -7.14 -21.07 -3.49
CA GLN A 289 -7.06 -21.51 -4.89
C GLN A 289 -6.60 -20.39 -5.83
N CYS A 290 -7.10 -19.16 -5.62
CA CYS A 290 -6.68 -18.01 -6.42
C CYS A 290 -5.20 -17.69 -6.18
N MET A 291 -4.78 -17.55 -4.92
CA MET A 291 -3.41 -17.18 -4.55
C MET A 291 -2.37 -18.19 -5.06
N LEU A 292 -2.67 -19.49 -5.02
CA LEU A 292 -1.79 -20.54 -5.54
C LEU A 292 -1.66 -20.49 -7.08
N LYS A 293 -2.59 -19.85 -7.78
CA LYS A 293 -2.56 -19.70 -9.24
C LYS A 293 -1.93 -18.39 -9.71
N THR A 294 -2.05 -17.32 -8.92
CA THR A 294 -1.72 -15.95 -9.36
C THR A 294 -0.49 -15.33 -8.70
N SER A 295 -0.09 -15.78 -7.52
CA SER A 295 0.98 -15.08 -6.76
C SER A 295 2.39 -15.29 -7.33
N HIS A 296 2.65 -16.42 -7.99
CA HIS A 296 3.93 -16.77 -8.62
C HIS A 296 5.17 -16.52 -7.73
N HIS A 297 5.01 -16.54 -6.40
CA HIS A 297 6.06 -16.26 -5.44
C HIS A 297 6.05 -17.34 -4.35
N ALA A 298 7.09 -18.19 -4.34
CA ALA A 298 7.16 -19.38 -3.49
C ALA A 298 6.93 -19.10 -1.99
N GLY A 299 7.43 -17.98 -1.46
CA GLY A 299 7.17 -17.60 -0.07
C GLY A 299 5.71 -17.25 0.25
N VAL A 300 4.97 -16.63 -0.69
CA VAL A 300 3.54 -16.34 -0.53
C VAL A 300 2.75 -17.63 -0.66
N GLU A 301 3.07 -18.46 -1.65
CA GLU A 301 2.44 -19.77 -1.84
C GLU A 301 2.66 -20.67 -0.62
N GLY A 302 3.88 -20.72 -0.07
CA GLY A 302 4.18 -21.42 1.19
C GLY A 302 3.36 -20.89 2.36
N TYR A 303 3.20 -19.56 2.48
CA TYR A 303 2.35 -18.94 3.50
C TYR A 303 0.87 -19.33 3.37
N ILE A 304 0.38 -19.45 2.13
CA ILE A 304 -0.98 -19.91 1.84
C ILE A 304 -1.13 -21.39 2.18
N ILE A 305 -0.17 -22.24 1.82
CA ILE A 305 -0.14 -23.68 2.16
C ILE A 305 -0.19 -23.88 3.68
N LYS A 306 0.57 -23.08 4.43
CA LYS A 306 0.51 -23.08 5.90
C LYS A 306 -0.89 -22.75 6.43
N ASN A 307 -1.59 -21.78 5.82
CA ASN A 307 -2.97 -21.46 6.17
C ASN A 307 -3.96 -22.56 5.79
N ILE A 308 -3.77 -23.23 4.65
CA ILE A 308 -4.54 -24.42 4.25
C ILE A 308 -4.42 -25.50 5.33
N LYS A 309 -3.19 -25.82 5.77
CA LYS A 309 -2.96 -26.77 6.87
C LYS A 309 -3.75 -26.41 8.14
N ASN A 310 -3.77 -25.12 8.50
CA ASN A 310 -4.50 -24.65 9.68
C ASN A 310 -6.02 -24.82 9.53
N GLN A 311 -6.58 -24.56 8.33
CA GLN A 311 -8.01 -24.79 8.08
C GLN A 311 -8.36 -26.28 8.11
N ILE A 312 -7.48 -27.15 7.63
CA ILE A 312 -7.66 -28.61 7.72
C ILE A 312 -7.61 -29.08 9.19
N ASP A 313 -6.66 -28.60 10.00
CA ASP A 313 -6.62 -28.90 11.44
C ASP A 313 -7.91 -28.48 12.14
N PHE A 314 -8.42 -27.30 11.81
CA PHE A 314 -9.67 -26.80 12.35
C PHE A 314 -10.86 -27.67 11.95
N ALA A 315 -10.96 -28.06 10.67
CA ALA A 315 -12.04 -28.88 10.14
C ALA A 315 -12.07 -30.30 10.73
N LEU A 316 -10.90 -30.85 11.07
CA LEU A 316 -10.77 -32.19 11.68
C LEU A 316 -11.13 -32.21 13.19
N LYS A 317 -11.50 -31.06 13.79
CA LYS A 317 -11.98 -31.01 15.19
C LYS A 317 -13.47 -31.33 15.25
N PRO A 318 -13.92 -32.19 16.20
CA PRO A 318 -15.26 -32.80 16.20
C PRO A 318 -16.43 -31.81 16.31
N GLU A 319 -16.20 -30.58 16.79
CA GLU A 319 -17.25 -29.58 17.00
C GLU A 319 -17.33 -28.53 15.88
N LYS A 320 -16.39 -28.55 14.91
CA LYS A 320 -16.23 -27.49 13.92
C LYS A 320 -16.02 -28.06 12.51
N GLY A 321 -16.91 -28.98 12.15
CA GLY A 321 -16.92 -29.59 10.81
C GLY A 321 -17.08 -28.53 9.73
N ASN A 322 -16.16 -28.53 8.78
CA ASN A 322 -16.15 -27.66 7.61
C ASN A 322 -15.97 -28.53 6.35
N GLU A 323 -16.97 -28.54 5.49
CA GLU A 323 -17.01 -29.39 4.29
C GLU A 323 -15.95 -29.02 3.23
N TRP A 324 -15.51 -27.76 3.16
CA TRP A 324 -14.60 -27.27 2.12
C TRP A 324 -13.16 -27.74 2.29
N PHE A 325 -12.74 -28.04 3.53
CA PHE A 325 -11.39 -28.51 3.86
C PHE A 325 -11.38 -29.98 4.29
N MET A 326 -12.37 -30.75 3.82
CA MET A 326 -12.47 -32.20 4.01
C MET A 326 -12.88 -32.91 2.71
N GLY A 327 -12.65 -34.22 2.65
CA GLY A 327 -13.11 -35.09 1.58
C GLY A 327 -12.88 -34.55 0.16
N VAL A 328 -13.90 -34.66 -0.69
CA VAL A 328 -13.82 -34.37 -2.12
C VAL A 328 -13.53 -32.90 -2.45
N HIS A 329 -13.92 -31.95 -1.58
CA HIS A 329 -13.65 -30.53 -1.79
C HIS A 329 -12.19 -30.18 -1.54
N LEU A 330 -11.52 -30.89 -0.62
CA LEU A 330 -10.12 -30.67 -0.32
C LEU A 330 -9.18 -31.14 -1.44
N LEU A 331 -9.53 -32.22 -2.14
CA LEU A 331 -8.62 -32.88 -3.11
C LEU A 331 -8.11 -31.96 -4.24
N PRO A 332 -8.95 -31.14 -4.92
CA PRO A 332 -8.46 -30.22 -5.95
C PRO A 332 -7.44 -29.21 -5.42
N LEU A 333 -7.60 -28.78 -4.16
CA LEU A 333 -6.66 -27.86 -3.51
C LEU A 333 -5.34 -28.59 -3.19
N LEU A 334 -5.41 -29.83 -2.70
CA LEU A 334 -4.21 -30.65 -2.47
C LEU A 334 -3.45 -30.94 -3.76
N HIS A 335 -4.13 -31.21 -4.88
CA HIS A 335 -3.48 -31.43 -6.17
C HIS A 335 -2.75 -30.17 -6.69
N GLN A 336 -3.16 -28.96 -6.29
CA GLN A 336 -2.44 -27.72 -6.60
C GLN A 336 -1.22 -27.49 -5.70
N VAL A 337 -1.30 -27.94 -4.45
CA VAL A 337 -0.22 -27.78 -3.45
C VAL A 337 0.87 -28.84 -3.62
N LEU A 338 0.46 -30.09 -3.81
CA LEU A 338 1.31 -31.27 -3.93
C LEU A 338 1.61 -31.53 -5.41
N CYS A 339 2.25 -30.56 -6.05
CA CYS A 339 2.77 -30.67 -7.41
C CYS A 339 3.99 -29.74 -7.58
N LEU A 340 4.88 -30.09 -8.50
CA LEU A 340 6.03 -29.27 -8.85
C LEU A 340 5.73 -28.45 -10.13
N PRO A 341 5.94 -27.12 -10.14
CA PRO A 341 5.59 -26.26 -11.28
C PRO A 341 6.21 -26.69 -12.62
N GLN A 342 7.47 -27.14 -12.62
CA GLN A 342 8.17 -27.68 -13.79
C GLN A 342 8.54 -29.16 -13.62
N GLY A 343 7.82 -29.90 -12.77
CA GLY A 343 8.16 -31.29 -12.48
C GLY A 343 9.59 -31.43 -11.92
N PRO A 344 10.37 -32.44 -12.34
CA PRO A 344 11.74 -32.66 -11.87
C PRO A 344 12.72 -31.49 -12.11
N GLU A 345 12.44 -30.63 -13.10
CA GLU A 345 13.30 -29.50 -13.49
C GLU A 345 13.05 -28.23 -12.65
N THR A 346 12.13 -28.29 -11.69
CA THR A 346 11.82 -27.15 -10.81
C THR A 346 13.06 -26.73 -10.02
N ASP A 347 13.38 -25.44 -10.02
CA ASP A 347 14.41 -24.90 -9.14
C ASP A 347 13.97 -25.02 -7.67
N LEU A 348 14.55 -26.00 -6.98
CA LEU A 348 14.21 -26.35 -5.60
C LEU A 348 14.68 -25.30 -4.59
N LEU A 349 15.71 -24.50 -4.91
CA LEU A 349 16.18 -23.43 -4.02
C LEU A 349 15.23 -22.23 -4.11
N GLN A 350 14.82 -21.84 -5.32
CA GLN A 350 13.86 -20.75 -5.51
C GLN A 350 12.47 -21.11 -4.95
N ASN A 351 12.09 -22.39 -5.00
CA ASN A 351 10.80 -22.89 -4.52
C ASN A 351 10.84 -23.51 -3.12
N LEU A 352 11.92 -23.28 -2.35
CA LEU A 352 12.13 -23.93 -1.05
C LEU A 352 10.94 -23.76 -0.10
N ASP A 353 10.47 -22.53 0.08
CA ASP A 353 9.37 -22.21 0.99
C ASP A 353 8.09 -22.97 0.63
N ARG A 354 7.76 -23.03 -0.66
CA ARG A 354 6.60 -23.76 -1.18
C ARG A 354 6.75 -25.26 -0.97
N VAL A 355 7.89 -25.84 -1.38
CA VAL A 355 8.16 -27.28 -1.31
C VAL A 355 8.16 -27.76 0.15
N MET A 356 8.79 -27.02 1.05
CA MET A 356 8.84 -27.37 2.47
C MET A 356 7.47 -27.31 3.13
N GLU A 357 6.66 -26.28 2.85
CA GLU A 357 5.31 -26.21 3.39
C GLU A 357 4.39 -27.30 2.78
N SER A 358 4.56 -27.65 1.50
CA SER A 358 3.87 -28.79 0.87
C SER A 358 4.21 -30.12 1.53
N LEU A 359 5.51 -30.40 1.77
CA LEU A 359 5.95 -31.60 2.47
C LEU A 359 5.44 -31.63 3.91
N ASN A 360 5.51 -30.51 4.62
CA ASN A 360 4.99 -30.40 5.99
C ASN A 360 3.47 -30.62 6.05
N LEU A 361 2.72 -30.14 5.06
CA LEU A 361 1.29 -30.43 4.93
C LEU A 361 1.04 -31.93 4.69
N LEU A 362 1.74 -32.55 3.73
CA LEU A 362 1.58 -33.98 3.45
C LEU A 362 1.90 -34.84 4.69
N ARG A 363 3.02 -34.55 5.34
CA ARG A 363 3.41 -35.20 6.61
C ARG A 363 2.33 -35.03 7.68
N TYR A 364 1.78 -33.82 7.84
CA TYR A 364 0.72 -33.55 8.79
C TYR A 364 -0.54 -34.39 8.50
N LEU A 365 -1.00 -34.41 7.26
CA LEU A 365 -2.18 -35.18 6.83
C LEU A 365 -2.02 -36.66 7.14
N LEU A 366 -0.88 -37.25 6.78
CA LEU A 366 -0.60 -38.67 7.00
C LEU A 366 -0.49 -39.03 8.48
N ILE A 367 -0.05 -38.11 9.36
CA ILE A 367 0.00 -38.38 10.80
C ILE A 367 -1.38 -38.24 11.44
N ARG A 368 -2.09 -37.17 11.07
CA ARG A 368 -3.34 -36.75 11.72
C ARG A 368 -4.53 -37.57 11.28
N ASP A 369 -4.72 -37.75 9.98
CA ASP A 369 -5.83 -38.51 9.43
C ASP A 369 -5.49 -40.00 9.41
N LYS A 370 -6.33 -40.79 10.08
CA LYS A 370 -6.12 -42.24 10.19
C LYS A 370 -6.67 -42.92 8.95
N GLU A 371 -5.98 -43.93 8.45
CA GLU A 371 -6.33 -44.60 7.19
C GLU A 371 -7.75 -45.16 7.20
N TRP A 372 -8.17 -45.79 8.30
CA TRP A 372 -9.53 -46.31 8.46
C TRP A 372 -10.62 -45.23 8.57
N LYS A 373 -10.26 -43.97 8.84
CA LYS A 373 -11.21 -42.84 8.87
C LYS A 373 -11.22 -42.08 7.54
N ASN A 374 -10.04 -41.83 6.98
CA ASN A 374 -9.79 -41.11 5.71
C ASN A 374 -10.70 -39.88 5.51
N GLN A 375 -10.82 -39.02 6.54
CA GLN A 375 -11.70 -37.85 6.50
C GLN A 375 -11.28 -36.83 5.44
N THR A 376 -9.97 -36.75 5.17
CA THR A 376 -9.39 -35.81 4.19
C THR A 376 -9.39 -36.37 2.77
N GLY A 377 -9.59 -37.69 2.59
CA GLY A 377 -9.42 -38.36 1.31
C GLY A 377 -7.96 -38.57 0.88
N ILE A 378 -6.99 -38.25 1.74
CA ILE A 378 -5.56 -38.35 1.40
C ILE A 378 -5.13 -39.79 1.09
N TRP A 379 -5.63 -40.78 1.84
CA TRP A 379 -5.23 -42.18 1.69
C TRP A 379 -5.69 -42.76 0.35
N THR A 380 -6.86 -42.34 -0.12
CA THR A 380 -7.41 -42.74 -1.43
C THR A 380 -6.66 -42.14 -2.62
N GLU A 381 -6.01 -41.00 -2.45
CA GLU A 381 -5.29 -40.29 -3.52
C GLU A 381 -3.76 -40.42 -3.41
N LEU A 382 -3.26 -41.18 -2.43
CA LEU A 382 -1.84 -41.27 -2.11
C LEU A 382 -1.00 -41.69 -3.32
N TYR A 383 -1.45 -42.70 -4.07
CA TYR A 383 -0.78 -43.17 -5.29
C TYR A 383 -0.62 -42.06 -6.34
N LYS A 384 -1.61 -41.16 -6.49
CA LYS A 384 -1.51 -40.05 -7.44
C LYS A 384 -0.55 -38.98 -6.96
N ILE A 385 -0.48 -38.75 -5.64
CA ILE A 385 0.45 -37.82 -5.02
C ILE A 385 1.88 -38.35 -5.14
N GLU A 386 2.07 -39.64 -4.96
CA GLU A 386 3.38 -40.28 -5.13
C GLU A 386 3.90 -40.07 -6.58
N GLU A 387 3.06 -40.32 -7.58
CA GLU A 387 3.39 -40.14 -8.99
C GLU A 387 3.59 -38.67 -9.41
N ARG A 388 2.75 -37.75 -8.93
CA ARG A 388 2.76 -36.34 -9.38
C ARG A 388 3.69 -35.44 -8.58
N PHE A 389 4.07 -35.83 -7.37
CA PHE A 389 4.85 -34.99 -6.46
C PHE A 389 6.08 -35.68 -5.92
N MET A 390 5.94 -36.82 -5.24
CA MET A 390 7.07 -37.45 -4.52
C MET A 390 8.15 -37.98 -5.47
N LYS A 391 7.77 -38.73 -6.51
CA LYS A 391 8.72 -39.25 -7.51
C LYS A 391 9.41 -38.13 -8.30
N PRO A 392 8.68 -37.12 -8.84
CA PRO A 392 9.31 -35.96 -9.46
C PRO A 392 10.25 -35.19 -8.52
N LEU A 393 9.89 -35.03 -7.24
CA LEU A 393 10.73 -34.36 -6.26
C LEU A 393 12.01 -35.15 -5.97
N ARG A 394 11.93 -36.48 -5.86
CA ARG A 394 13.11 -37.34 -5.72
C ARG A 394 14.04 -37.20 -6.92
N MET A 395 13.49 -37.23 -8.13
CA MET A 395 14.26 -37.02 -9.36
C MET A 395 14.93 -35.65 -9.37
N GLY A 396 14.18 -34.59 -9.05
CA GLY A 396 14.71 -33.21 -8.99
C GLY A 396 15.81 -33.03 -7.95
N LEU A 397 15.68 -33.67 -6.77
CA LEU A 397 16.73 -33.70 -5.75
C LEU A 397 17.99 -34.39 -6.23
N ASN A 398 17.87 -35.57 -6.85
CA ASN A 398 19.01 -36.31 -7.37
C ASN A 398 19.74 -35.51 -8.47
N MET A 399 18.98 -34.90 -9.39
CA MET A 399 19.54 -34.06 -10.45
C MET A 399 20.22 -32.81 -9.88
N SER A 400 19.58 -32.13 -8.94
CA SER A 400 20.12 -30.92 -8.31
C SER A 400 21.38 -31.22 -7.51
N LYS A 401 21.39 -32.27 -6.68
CA LYS A 401 22.56 -32.68 -5.92
C LYS A 401 23.73 -33.03 -6.82
N ALA A 402 23.51 -33.87 -7.84
CA ALA A 402 24.56 -34.25 -8.79
C ALA A 402 25.16 -33.03 -9.50
N HIS A 403 24.33 -32.05 -9.90
CA HIS A 403 24.81 -30.81 -10.50
C HIS A 403 25.68 -29.99 -9.54
N TYR A 404 25.21 -29.74 -8.32
CA TYR A 404 25.93 -28.93 -7.34
C TYR A 404 27.18 -29.63 -6.79
N GLU A 405 27.18 -30.96 -6.66
CA GLU A 405 28.36 -31.76 -6.30
C GLU A 405 29.42 -31.74 -7.39
N ALA A 406 29.03 -31.87 -8.65
CA ALA A 406 29.94 -31.74 -9.78
C ALA A 406 30.56 -30.34 -9.85
N GLU A 407 29.75 -29.30 -9.64
CA GLU A 407 30.24 -27.92 -9.61
C GLU A 407 31.20 -27.68 -8.45
N LEU A 408 30.89 -28.21 -7.27
CA LEU A 408 31.78 -28.15 -6.09
C LEU A 408 33.13 -28.82 -6.36
N GLN A 409 33.13 -29.95 -7.06
CA GLN A 409 34.35 -30.66 -7.43
C GLN A 409 35.17 -29.85 -8.46
N ASN A 410 34.50 -29.27 -9.47
CA ASN A 410 35.14 -28.39 -10.45
C ASN A 410 35.81 -27.18 -9.80
N THR A 411 35.13 -26.51 -8.84
CA THR A 411 35.70 -25.36 -8.13
C THR A 411 36.92 -25.75 -7.29
N LYS A 412 36.86 -26.92 -6.61
CA LYS A 412 37.99 -27.46 -5.82
C LYS A 412 39.18 -27.86 -6.69
N ASP A 413 38.93 -28.39 -7.89
CA ASP A 413 40.00 -28.80 -8.80
C ASP A 413 40.61 -27.60 -9.53
N ASN A 414 39.84 -26.55 -9.79
CA ASN A 414 40.36 -25.29 -10.32
C ASN A 414 41.21 -24.55 -9.28
N SER A 415 40.80 -24.47 -8.01
CA SER A 415 41.61 -23.82 -6.97
C SER A 415 42.94 -24.53 -6.72
N LYS A 416 42.97 -25.87 -6.80
CA LYS A 416 44.22 -26.65 -6.74
C LYS A 416 45.16 -26.41 -7.91
N LYS A 417 44.64 -26.16 -9.11
CA LYS A 417 45.45 -25.85 -10.31
C LYS A 417 46.03 -24.43 -10.27
N THR A 418 45.33 -23.46 -9.70
CA THR A 418 45.82 -22.08 -9.55
C THR A 418 46.95 -21.99 -8.53
N ASN A 419 46.91 -22.79 -7.46
CA ASN A 419 48.00 -22.86 -6.47
C ASN A 419 49.28 -23.54 -6.98
N ALA A 420 49.26 -24.19 -8.16
CA ALA A 420 50.42 -24.83 -8.77
C ALA A 420 51.14 -23.95 -9.83
N LYS A 421 50.60 -22.75 -10.13
CA LYS A 421 51.21 -21.77 -11.04
C LYS A 421 51.23 -20.39 -10.38
N GLU A 422 52.26 -20.13 -9.58
CA GLU A 422 52.61 -18.74 -9.24
C GLU A 422 53.13 -18.04 -10.50
N SER A 423 52.36 -17.08 -11.00
CA SER A 423 52.80 -15.76 -11.51
C SER A 423 51.75 -15.19 -12.48
N GLN A 424 51.35 -13.95 -12.22
CA GLN A 424 50.53 -13.04 -13.03
C GLN A 424 49.04 -12.98 -12.70
N THR A 425 48.75 -12.00 -11.83
CA THR A 425 47.56 -11.13 -11.79
C THR A 425 46.49 -11.40 -12.86
N GLN A 426 45.45 -12.10 -12.45
CA GLN A 426 44.07 -11.77 -12.78
C GLN A 426 43.21 -12.45 -11.70
N GLU A 427 42.59 -11.65 -10.82
CA GLU A 427 41.51 -12.13 -9.96
C GLU A 427 40.49 -12.81 -10.87
N SER A 428 40.44 -14.14 -10.84
CA SER A 428 39.57 -14.91 -11.73
C SER A 428 38.14 -14.75 -11.23
N VAL A 429 37.48 -13.70 -11.72
CA VAL A 429 36.07 -13.44 -11.52
C VAL A 429 35.29 -14.57 -12.18
N CYS A 430 34.87 -15.55 -11.39
CA CYS A 430 34.08 -16.68 -11.85
C CYS A 430 32.61 -16.41 -11.58
N SER A 431 31.75 -16.48 -12.61
CA SER A 431 30.31 -16.24 -12.46
C SER A 431 29.57 -17.58 -12.43
N LEU A 432 28.99 -17.91 -11.29
CA LEU A 432 28.03 -19.00 -11.15
C LEU A 432 26.64 -18.49 -11.53
N THR A 433 25.91 -19.26 -12.34
CA THR A 433 24.53 -18.92 -12.74
C THR A 433 23.57 -19.82 -11.97
N VAL A 434 22.66 -19.22 -11.19
CA VAL A 434 21.58 -19.93 -10.49
C VAL A 434 20.27 -19.40 -11.06
N GLY A 435 19.42 -20.28 -11.58
CA GLY A 435 18.10 -19.88 -12.11
C GLY A 435 18.14 -18.84 -13.24
N ASN A 436 19.04 -19.00 -14.23
CA ASN A 436 19.27 -18.04 -15.33
C ASN A 436 19.80 -16.64 -14.94
N GLU A 437 20.05 -16.37 -13.67
CA GLU A 437 20.67 -15.12 -13.21
C GLU A 437 22.15 -15.34 -12.83
N LYS A 438 23.02 -14.45 -13.32
CA LYS A 438 24.45 -14.46 -13.01
C LYS A 438 24.67 -13.86 -11.63
N MET A 439 25.21 -14.65 -10.70
CA MET A 439 25.56 -14.18 -9.36
C MET A 439 26.62 -13.07 -9.42
N PRO A 440 26.62 -12.11 -8.46
CA PRO A 440 27.63 -11.08 -8.37
C PRO A 440 29.04 -11.67 -8.18
N ASN A 441 30.06 -10.93 -8.63
CA ASN A 441 31.47 -11.33 -8.54
C ASN A 441 31.84 -11.65 -7.08
N MET A 442 32.09 -12.92 -6.78
CA MET A 442 32.40 -13.42 -5.43
C MET A 442 33.73 -14.17 -5.41
N THR A 443 34.40 -14.18 -4.25
CA THR A 443 35.64 -14.93 -4.06
C THR A 443 35.38 -16.43 -4.11
N PRO A 444 36.35 -17.27 -4.55
CA PRO A 444 36.18 -18.71 -4.65
C PRO A 444 35.77 -19.39 -3.32
N GLU A 445 36.18 -18.86 -2.17
CA GLU A 445 35.76 -19.36 -0.85
C GLU A 445 34.26 -19.11 -0.60
N MET A 446 33.76 -17.94 -0.99
CA MET A 446 32.33 -17.61 -0.91
C MET A 446 31.50 -18.50 -1.86
N GLN A 447 32.04 -18.84 -3.03
CA GLN A 447 31.39 -19.78 -3.96
C GLN A 447 31.20 -21.16 -3.35
N LEU A 448 32.25 -21.71 -2.73
CA LEU A 448 32.18 -23.00 -2.07
C LEU A 448 31.14 -23.00 -0.94
N GLN A 449 31.07 -21.91 -0.16
CA GLN A 449 30.06 -21.77 0.90
C GLN A 449 28.63 -21.76 0.35
N VAL A 450 28.38 -21.06 -0.76
CA VAL A 450 27.05 -21.04 -1.41
C VAL A 450 26.66 -22.44 -1.91
N LEU A 451 27.58 -23.15 -2.57
CA LEU A 451 27.34 -24.52 -3.04
C LEU A 451 27.05 -25.48 -1.88
N HIS A 452 27.82 -25.38 -0.79
CA HIS A 452 27.56 -26.15 0.42
C HIS A 452 26.19 -25.83 1.05
N SER A 453 25.80 -24.55 1.11
CA SER A 453 24.48 -24.14 1.59
C SER A 453 23.34 -24.73 0.75
N ALA A 454 23.50 -24.79 -0.57
CA ALA A 454 22.53 -25.40 -1.48
C ALA A 454 22.39 -26.91 -1.22
N LEU A 455 23.51 -27.63 -1.10
CA LEU A 455 23.52 -29.07 -0.80
C LEU A 455 22.83 -29.37 0.55
N HIS A 456 23.12 -28.59 1.60
CA HIS A 456 22.44 -28.72 2.89
C HIS A 456 20.93 -28.48 2.79
N THR A 457 20.52 -27.56 1.92
CA THR A 457 19.09 -27.31 1.65
C THR A 457 18.44 -28.53 0.99
N PHE A 458 19.10 -29.17 0.02
CA PHE A 458 18.61 -30.40 -0.60
C PHE A 458 18.57 -31.56 0.38
N ASP A 459 19.57 -31.73 1.24
CA ASP A 459 19.58 -32.72 2.32
C ASP A 459 18.39 -32.53 3.28
N MET A 460 18.08 -31.29 3.62
CA MET A 460 16.93 -30.97 4.47
C MET A 460 15.62 -31.40 3.79
N ILE A 461 15.39 -31.06 2.52
CA ILE A 461 14.19 -31.47 1.77
C ILE A 461 14.10 -32.99 1.71
N GLU A 462 15.21 -33.67 1.38
CA GLU A 462 15.26 -35.12 1.27
C GLU A 462 14.96 -35.81 2.60
N SER A 463 15.47 -35.27 3.72
CA SER A 463 15.21 -35.83 5.05
C SER A 463 13.72 -35.82 5.41
N VAL A 464 12.99 -34.76 5.01
CA VAL A 464 11.54 -34.67 5.23
C VAL A 464 10.79 -35.61 4.30
N LEU A 465 11.20 -35.71 3.03
CA LEU A 465 10.61 -36.65 2.07
C LEU A 465 10.78 -38.11 2.51
N ALA A 466 11.99 -38.51 2.92
CA ALA A 466 12.26 -39.84 3.45
C ALA A 466 11.43 -40.14 4.70
N ARG A 467 11.24 -39.16 5.59
CA ARG A 467 10.36 -39.32 6.77
C ARG A 467 8.90 -39.53 6.38
N ILE A 468 8.42 -38.92 5.29
CA ILE A 468 7.07 -39.13 4.79
C ILE A 468 6.90 -40.55 4.26
N GLU A 469 7.87 -41.04 3.48
CA GLU A 469 7.89 -42.41 2.97
C GLU A 469 7.88 -43.44 4.10
N GLU A 470 8.68 -43.24 5.15
CA GLU A 470 8.67 -44.10 6.35
C GLU A 470 7.27 -44.16 7.01
N ILE A 471 6.56 -43.03 7.09
CA ILE A 471 5.20 -42.99 7.66
C ILE A 471 4.21 -43.79 6.81
N ILE A 472 4.39 -43.79 5.49
CA ILE A 472 3.57 -44.56 4.55
C ILE A 472 3.86 -46.06 4.74
N GLU A 473 5.14 -46.46 4.70
CA GLU A 473 5.53 -47.87 4.86
C GLU A 473 5.12 -48.49 6.21
N VAL A 474 5.22 -47.73 7.31
CA VAL A 474 4.83 -48.21 8.65
C VAL A 474 3.34 -48.50 8.72
N LYS A 475 2.52 -47.83 7.91
CA LYS A 475 1.06 -47.99 7.90
C LYS A 475 0.58 -49.07 6.94
N GLU A 476 1.37 -49.39 5.92
CA GLU A 476 1.10 -50.54 5.03
C GLU A 476 1.38 -51.90 5.69
N LYS A 477 2.10 -51.92 6.82
CA LYS A 477 2.32 -53.15 7.60
C LYS A 477 1.10 -53.42 8.50
N PRO A 478 0.44 -54.59 8.36
CA PRO A 478 -0.82 -54.92 9.02
C PRO A 478 -0.74 -55.03 10.55
#